data_AF-A0A9E3F2X0-F1
#
_entry.id   AF-A0A9E3F2X0-F1
#
_cell.length_a   1.000
_cell.length_b   1.000
_cell.length_c   1.000
_cell.angle_alpha   90.00
_cell.angle_beta   90.00
_cell.angle_gamma   90.00
#
_symmetry.space_group_name_H-M   'P 1'
#
loop_
_entity.id
_entity.type
_entity.pdbx_description
1 polymer ?
#
loop_
_entity_poly.entity_id
_entity_poly.type
_entity_poly.pdbx_seq_one_letter_code
_entity_poly.pdbx_strand_id
1 'polypeptide(L)'
;MPLLKDGRLVEDPWRVIDDASPLPASEPAIVSFARFQAERETLSARSAPLGVKLRNTDPVDALAGALDRLALIALEFPKFSDGRAYSQARGLRERLGFDGELRATGDVLIDQALFMRRCGFDAYEIADATKA
;
A
#
# COMPACT_ATOMS: atom_id res chain seq x y z
N MET A 1 3.67 5.51 12.88
CA MET A 1 3.11 6.82 12.49
C MET A 1 1.59 6.70 12.58
N PRO A 2 0.85 7.76 12.94
CA PRO A 2 -0.61 7.69 12.92
C PRO A 2 -1.12 7.46 11.49
N LEU A 3 -2.01 6.48 11.33
CA LEU A 3 -2.66 6.14 10.06
C LEU A 3 -4.11 6.59 10.15
N LEU A 4 -4.63 7.28 9.13
CA LEU A 4 -6.07 7.48 9.01
C LEU A 4 -6.65 6.31 8.24
N LYS A 5 -7.46 5.48 8.89
CA LYS A 5 -8.14 4.34 8.26
C LYS A 5 -9.63 4.43 8.50
N ASP A 6 -10.43 4.36 7.45
CA ASP A 6 -11.90 4.48 7.49
C ASP A 6 -12.39 5.74 8.25
N GLY A 7 -11.62 6.83 8.15
CA GLY A 7 -11.91 8.10 8.84
C GLY A 7 -11.56 8.12 10.33
N ARG A 8 -10.83 7.12 10.84
CA ARG A 8 -10.36 7.04 12.22
C ARG A 8 -8.85 7.02 12.28
N LEU A 9 -8.26 7.77 13.21
CA LEU A 9 -6.83 7.65 13.51
C LEU A 9 -6.60 6.33 14.24
N VAL A 10 -5.73 5.50 13.67
CA VAL A 10 -5.33 4.20 14.22
C VAL A 10 -3.81 4.12 14.31
N GLU A 11 -3.34 3.24 15.18
CA GLU A 11 -1.94 2.85 15.20
C GLU A 11 -1.64 1.98 13.98
N ASP A 12 -0.52 2.23 13.30
CA ASP A 12 -0.13 1.47 12.11
C ASP A 12 0.67 0.22 12.51
N PRO A 13 0.11 -0.99 12.37
CA PRO A 13 0.82 -2.22 12.74
C PRO A 13 1.83 -2.67 11.68
N TRP A 14 1.87 -2.00 10.53
CA TRP A 14 2.66 -2.41 9.39
C TRP A 14 4.08 -1.85 9.45
N ARG A 15 5.06 -2.73 9.18
CA ARG A 15 6.46 -2.32 9.05
C ARG A 15 6.90 -2.36 7.60
N VAL A 16 7.38 -1.24 7.07
CA VAL A 16 8.05 -1.21 5.77
C VAL A 16 9.44 -1.83 5.91
N ILE A 17 9.75 -2.82 5.07
CA ILE A 17 11.00 -3.58 5.11
C ILE A 17 11.80 -3.26 3.85
N ASP A 18 13.02 -2.76 4.02
CA ASP A 18 13.96 -2.53 2.93
C ASP A 18 14.35 -3.84 2.23
N ASP A 19 14.71 -3.76 0.95
CA ASP A 19 14.94 -4.95 0.13
C ASP A 19 16.07 -5.85 0.65
N ALA A 20 17.09 -5.26 1.30
CA ALA A 20 18.21 -6.00 1.89
C ALA A 20 17.94 -6.53 3.31
N SER A 21 16.85 -6.11 3.94
CA SER A 21 16.55 -6.45 5.33
C SER A 21 15.85 -7.80 5.44
N PRO A 22 16.13 -8.60 6.49
CA PRO A 22 15.41 -9.84 6.72
C PRO A 22 13.94 -9.54 7.06
N LEU A 23 13.05 -10.37 6.54
CA LEU A 23 11.62 -10.27 6.78
C LEU A 23 11.25 -10.84 8.15
N PRO A 24 10.51 -10.10 9.01
CA PRO A 24 10.11 -10.60 10.31
C PRO A 24 9.11 -11.76 10.14
N ALA A 25 9.29 -12.86 10.86
CA ALA A 25 8.50 -14.09 10.64
C ALA A 25 7.01 -13.94 11.01
N SER A 26 6.71 -13.15 12.06
CA SER A 26 5.40 -13.09 12.70
C SER A 26 4.74 -11.70 12.68
N GLU A 27 5.38 -10.70 12.08
CA GLU A 27 4.87 -9.32 12.04
C GLU A 27 4.34 -8.95 10.64
N PRO A 28 3.30 -8.08 10.56
CA PRO A 28 2.85 -7.50 9.30
C PRO A 28 3.97 -6.71 8.62
N ALA A 29 4.27 -7.03 7.37
CA ALA A 29 5.37 -6.43 6.62
C ALA A 29 4.91 -5.89 5.27
N ILE A 30 5.41 -4.71 4.89
CA ILE A 30 5.26 -4.14 3.55
C ILE A 30 6.62 -4.22 2.86
N VAL A 31 6.67 -4.85 1.68
CA VAL A 31 7.88 -4.94 0.84
C VAL A 31 7.72 -4.11 -0.43
N SER A 32 8.82 -3.77 -1.08
CA SER A 32 8.77 -3.15 -2.40
C SER A 32 8.15 -4.10 -3.44
N PHE A 33 7.54 -3.54 -4.48
CA PHE A 33 7.07 -4.32 -5.62
C PHE A 33 8.19 -5.11 -6.33
N ALA A 34 9.42 -4.57 -6.34
CA ALA A 34 10.58 -5.27 -6.91
C ALA A 34 10.91 -6.54 -6.11
N ARG A 35 11.01 -6.42 -4.78
CA ARG A 35 11.25 -7.57 -3.89
C ARG A 35 10.10 -8.56 -3.93
N PHE A 36 8.86 -8.08 -3.96
CA PHE A 36 7.69 -8.94 -4.10
C PHE A 36 7.78 -9.85 -5.33
N GLN A 37 8.27 -9.32 -6.46
CA GLN A 37 8.45 -10.11 -7.67
C GLN A 37 9.64 -11.08 -7.59
N ALA A 38 10.74 -10.68 -6.95
CA ALA A 38 11.94 -11.50 -6.83
C ALA A 38 11.77 -12.66 -5.84
N GLU A 39 11.05 -12.46 -4.74
CA GLU A 39 10.96 -13.39 -3.61
C GLU A 39 9.56 -14.02 -3.46
N ARG A 40 8.81 -14.18 -4.56
CA ARG A 40 7.40 -14.65 -4.54
C ARG A 40 7.19 -15.93 -3.72
N GLU A 41 8.07 -16.92 -3.86
CA GLU A 41 7.95 -18.20 -3.17
C GLU A 41 8.13 -18.03 -1.65
N THR A 42 9.22 -17.39 -1.22
CA THR A 42 9.52 -17.11 0.19
C THR A 42 8.41 -16.29 0.84
N LEU A 43 7.90 -15.28 0.13
CA LEU A 43 6.82 -14.43 0.61
C LEU A 43 5.50 -15.18 0.71
N SER A 44 5.22 -16.12 -0.20
CA SER A 44 4.01 -16.94 -0.17
C SER A 44 3.99 -17.96 0.97
N ALA A 45 5.15 -18.32 1.51
CA ALA A 45 5.26 -19.23 2.66
C ALA A 45 5.01 -18.53 4.00
N ARG A 46 4.88 -17.19 4.01
CA ARG A 46 4.63 -16.42 5.24
C ARG A 46 3.20 -16.65 5.73
N SER A 47 3.06 -16.86 7.04
CA SER A 47 1.75 -16.87 7.71
C SER A 47 1.33 -15.49 8.22
N ALA A 48 2.28 -14.58 8.41
CA ALA A 48 2.00 -13.20 8.81
C ALA A 48 1.51 -12.34 7.64
N PRO A 49 0.66 -11.32 7.88
CA PRO A 49 0.15 -10.46 6.82
C PRO A 49 1.25 -9.84 5.97
N LEU A 50 1.05 -9.85 4.65
CA LEU A 50 1.95 -9.26 3.67
C LEU A 50 1.27 -8.11 2.94
N GLY A 51 2.01 -7.02 2.81
CA GLY A 51 1.66 -5.89 1.98
C GLY A 51 2.74 -5.63 0.94
N VAL A 52 2.35 -4.97 -0.15
CA VAL A 52 3.29 -4.53 -1.18
C VAL A 52 3.16 -3.03 -1.43
N LYS A 53 4.29 -2.36 -1.55
CA LYS A 53 4.36 -0.94 -1.93
C LYS A 53 4.67 -0.83 -3.43
N LEU A 54 3.77 -0.17 -4.15
CA LEU A 54 3.90 0.13 -5.58
C LEU A 54 4.27 1.59 -5.76
N ARG A 55 5.23 1.84 -6.65
CA ARG A 55 5.44 3.16 -7.23
C ARG A 55 4.30 3.49 -8.17
N ASN A 56 4.10 4.79 -8.41
CA ASN A 56 3.13 5.30 -9.39
C ASN A 56 3.41 4.89 -10.85
N THR A 57 4.52 4.22 -11.14
CA THR A 57 4.88 3.66 -12.46
C THR A 57 4.78 2.14 -12.52
N ASP A 58 4.56 1.46 -11.40
CA ASP A 58 4.50 0.00 -11.37
C ASP A 58 3.15 -0.50 -11.92
N PRO A 59 3.13 -1.57 -12.73
CA PRO A 59 1.90 -2.09 -13.32
C PRO A 59 1.09 -2.92 -12.33
N VAL A 60 -0.12 -2.48 -11.97
CA VAL A 60 -1.00 -3.20 -11.02
C VAL A 60 -1.39 -4.60 -11.51
N ASP A 61 -1.49 -4.80 -12.84
CA ASP A 61 -1.89 -6.08 -13.43
C ASP A 61 -0.89 -7.21 -13.12
N ALA A 62 0.36 -6.88 -12.79
CA ALA A 62 1.36 -7.86 -12.38
C ALA A 62 1.06 -8.49 -11.01
N LEU A 63 0.12 -7.94 -10.24
CA LEU A 63 -0.35 -8.50 -8.96
C LEU A 63 -1.51 -9.48 -9.10
N ALA A 64 -2.16 -9.59 -10.28
CA ALA A 64 -3.41 -10.33 -10.46
C ALA A 64 -3.37 -11.77 -9.91
N GLY A 65 -2.25 -12.47 -10.04
CA GLY A 65 -2.08 -13.85 -9.55
C GLY A 65 -1.71 -13.98 -8.07
N ALA A 66 -1.69 -12.89 -7.30
CA ALA A 66 -1.25 -12.90 -5.91
C ALA A 66 -2.08 -12.00 -4.98
N LEU A 67 -3.20 -11.45 -5.46
CA LEU A 67 -4.05 -10.55 -4.66
C LEU A 67 -4.58 -11.22 -3.39
N ASP A 68 -5.00 -12.48 -3.45
CA ASP A 68 -5.51 -13.23 -2.30
C ASP A 68 -4.48 -13.43 -1.17
N ARG A 69 -3.20 -13.16 -1.44
CA ARG A 69 -2.10 -13.26 -0.47
C ARG A 69 -1.70 -11.92 0.12
N LEU A 70 -2.22 -10.83 -0.43
CA LEU A 70 -1.91 -9.48 0.00
C LEU A 70 -3.04 -9.00 0.90
N ALA A 71 -2.72 -8.65 2.14
CA ALA A 71 -3.68 -7.97 3.01
C ALA A 71 -3.66 -6.45 2.79
N LEU A 72 -2.62 -5.92 2.12
CA LEU A 72 -2.43 -4.50 1.88
C LEU A 72 -1.71 -4.23 0.55
N ILE A 73 -2.14 -3.19 -0.16
CA ILE A 73 -1.38 -2.57 -1.24
C ILE A 73 -1.22 -1.09 -0.95
N ALA A 74 0.03 -0.66 -0.78
CA ALA A 74 0.40 0.74 -0.62
C ALA A 74 0.73 1.35 -1.99
N LEU A 75 0.01 2.39 -2.37
CA LEU A 75 0.28 3.15 -3.60
C LEU A 75 0.99 4.45 -3.22
N GLU A 76 2.15 4.66 -3.83
CA GLU A 76 2.95 5.84 -3.60
C GLU A 76 2.49 7.03 -4.44
N PHE A 77 2.37 8.17 -3.79
CA PHE A 77 2.23 9.49 -4.40
C PHE A 77 3.58 10.22 -4.29
N PRO A 78 4.43 10.25 -5.33
CA PRO A 78 5.68 11.00 -5.27
C PRO A 78 5.46 12.52 -5.16
N LYS A 79 4.32 13.00 -5.65
CA LYS A 79 3.81 14.36 -5.52
C LYS A 79 2.29 14.30 -5.38
N PHE A 80 1.70 15.18 -4.58
CA PHE A 80 0.25 15.23 -4.36
C PHE A 80 -0.58 15.49 -5.63
N SER A 81 0.05 16.04 -6.68
CA SER A 81 -0.56 16.34 -7.97
C SER A 81 -0.50 15.17 -8.97
N ASP A 82 0.14 14.05 -8.61
CA ASP A 82 0.26 12.90 -9.50
C ASP A 82 -1.00 12.03 -9.47
N GLY A 83 -1.69 11.99 -10.61
CA GLY A 83 -2.96 11.27 -10.76
C GLY A 83 -2.84 9.74 -10.89
N ARG A 84 -1.64 9.18 -11.13
CA ARG A 84 -1.51 7.76 -11.54
C ARG A 84 -1.96 6.77 -10.46
N ALA A 85 -1.68 7.07 -9.20
CA ALA A 85 -2.09 6.22 -8.08
C ALA A 85 -3.63 6.11 -7.95
N TYR A 86 -4.39 7.10 -8.41
CA TYR A 86 -5.86 7.00 -8.50
C TYR A 86 -6.31 5.97 -9.54
N SER A 87 -5.67 5.95 -10.70
CA SER A 87 -5.95 4.96 -11.75
C SER A 87 -5.51 3.56 -11.32
N GLN A 88 -4.38 3.44 -10.62
CA GLN A 88 -3.93 2.18 -10.01
C GLN A 88 -4.96 1.67 -8.99
N ALA A 89 -5.45 2.52 -8.08
CA ALA A 89 -6.46 2.15 -7.09
C ALA A 89 -7.76 1.65 -7.74
N ARG A 90 -8.26 2.35 -8.75
CA ARG A 90 -9.44 1.90 -9.51
C ARG A 90 -9.19 0.58 -10.21
N GLY A 91 -8.03 0.40 -10.85
CA GLY A 91 -7.66 -0.87 -11.48
C GLY A 91 -7.66 -2.03 -10.47
N LEU A 92 -7.13 -1.80 -9.27
CA LEU A 92 -7.12 -2.78 -8.19
C LEU A 92 -8.53 -3.14 -7.72
N ARG A 93 -9.40 -2.15 -7.46
CA ARG A 93 -10.77 -2.41 -7.00
C ARG A 93 -11.69 -2.96 -8.10
N GLU A 94 -11.76 -2.28 -9.24
CA GLU A 94 -12.78 -2.52 -10.27
C GLU A 94 -12.40 -3.65 -11.21
N ARG A 95 -11.13 -3.73 -11.61
CA ARG A 95 -10.68 -4.72 -12.61
C ARG A 95 -10.11 -5.98 -11.97
N LEU A 96 -9.29 -5.82 -10.93
CA LEU A 96 -8.63 -6.96 -10.28
C LEU A 96 -9.37 -7.46 -9.04
N GLY A 97 -10.40 -6.75 -8.58
CA GLY A 97 -11.25 -7.19 -7.47
C GLY A 97 -10.56 -7.24 -6.11
N PHE A 98 -9.46 -6.51 -5.93
CA PHE A 98 -8.77 -6.46 -4.64
C PHE A 98 -9.68 -5.85 -3.57
N ASP A 99 -9.83 -6.53 -2.43
CA ASP A 99 -10.71 -6.16 -1.31
C ASP A 99 -9.94 -5.83 -0.02
N GLY A 100 -8.63 -6.09 0.02
CA GLY A 100 -7.75 -5.73 1.14
C GLY A 100 -7.51 -4.22 1.28
N GLU A 101 -6.61 -3.83 2.18
CA GLU A 101 -6.33 -2.42 2.46
C GLU A 101 -5.66 -1.73 1.26
N LEU A 102 -6.24 -0.62 0.77
CA LEU A 102 -5.58 0.26 -0.20
C LEU A 102 -5.12 1.53 0.50
N ARG A 103 -3.80 1.62 0.67
CA ARG A 103 -3.16 2.68 1.41
C ARG A 103 -2.52 3.72 0.49
N ALA A 104 -2.83 5.00 0.72
CA ALA A 104 -2.08 6.11 0.13
C ALA A 104 -0.84 6.41 0.97
N THR A 105 0.32 6.50 0.31
CA THR A 105 1.63 6.76 0.96
C THR A 105 2.41 7.86 0.22
N GLY A 106 3.37 8.49 0.89
CA GLY A 106 4.18 9.57 0.30
C GLY A 106 3.57 10.97 0.48
N ASP A 107 3.53 11.76 -0.58
CA ASP A 107 3.01 13.13 -0.57
C ASP A 107 1.48 13.15 -0.66
N VAL A 108 0.84 12.67 0.40
CA VAL A 108 -0.63 12.55 0.52
C VAL A 108 -1.20 13.82 1.14
N LEU A 109 -2.07 14.50 0.41
CA LEU A 109 -2.79 15.67 0.93
C LEU A 109 -4.15 15.23 1.52
N ILE A 110 -4.34 15.46 2.82
CA ILE A 110 -5.55 15.03 3.54
C ILE A 110 -6.85 15.60 2.95
N ASP A 111 -6.79 16.82 2.40
CA ASP A 111 -7.94 17.45 1.73
C ASP A 111 -8.43 16.63 0.51
N GLN A 112 -7.57 15.78 -0.07
CA GLN A 112 -7.93 14.89 -1.17
C GLN A 112 -8.50 13.54 -0.70
N ALA A 113 -8.53 13.25 0.61
CA ALA A 113 -8.95 11.95 1.13
C ALA A 113 -10.38 11.56 0.71
N LEU A 114 -11.31 12.53 0.61
CA LEU A 114 -12.66 12.27 0.12
C LEU A 114 -12.68 11.80 -1.35
N PHE A 115 -11.79 12.35 -2.18
CA PHE A 115 -11.66 11.97 -3.58
C PHE A 115 -10.94 10.62 -3.71
N MET A 116 -9.86 10.42 -2.97
CA MET A 116 -9.14 9.14 -2.88
C MET A 116 -10.08 8.00 -2.45
N ARG A 117 -10.94 8.23 -1.45
CA ARG A 117 -11.93 7.24 -1.01
C ARG A 117 -12.84 6.77 -2.15
N ARG A 118 -13.26 7.67 -3.05
CA ARG A 118 -14.08 7.33 -4.23
C ARG A 118 -13.32 6.50 -5.27
N CYS A 119 -11.99 6.55 -5.25
CA CYS A 119 -11.14 5.71 -6.10
C CYS A 119 -10.76 4.38 -5.45
N GLY A 120 -11.16 4.14 -4.20
CA GLY A 120 -10.99 2.85 -3.51
C GLY A 120 -10.01 2.84 -2.34
N PHE A 121 -9.38 3.97 -2.00
CA PHE A 121 -8.50 4.08 -0.84
C PHE A 121 -9.27 4.06 0.48
N ASP A 122 -8.75 3.34 1.46
CA ASP A 122 -9.33 3.21 2.81
C ASP A 122 -8.35 3.63 3.92
N ALA A 123 -7.04 3.67 3.62
CA ALA A 123 -5.98 4.05 4.54
C ALA A 123 -5.08 5.16 3.97
N TYR A 124 -4.63 6.07 4.84
CA TYR A 124 -3.83 7.23 4.46
C TYR A 124 -2.69 7.42 5.46
N GLU A 125 -1.45 7.39 4.99
CA GLU A 125 -0.32 7.83 5.80
C GLU A 125 -0.40 9.35 5.98
N ILE A 126 -0.54 9.78 7.23
CA ILE A 126 -0.49 11.19 7.57
C ILE A 126 0.97 11.50 7.92
N ALA A 127 1.62 12.32 7.11
CA ALA A 127 2.87 12.94 7.54
C ALA A 127 2.57 13.77 8.79
N ASP A 128 3.31 13.52 9.86
CA ASP A 128 3.23 14.36 11.05
C ASP A 128 3.44 15.81 10.63
N ALA A 129 2.59 16.73 11.11
CA ALA A 129 2.63 18.16 10.73
C ALA A 129 3.94 18.85 11.15
N THR A 130 4.88 18.11 11.71
CA THR A 130 6.24 18.54 12.06
C THR A 130 7.19 18.30 10.89
N LYS A 131 6.90 18.87 9.72
CA LYS A 131 7.97 19.37 8.85
C LYS A 131 8.19 20.84 9.22
N ALA A 132 8.96 21.05 10.28
CA ALA A 132 9.56 22.35 10.61
C ALA A 132 10.73 22.63 9.67
#